data_AF-A0A409Y495-F1
#
_entry.id   AF-A0A409Y495-F1
#
_cell.length_a   1.000
_cell.length_b   1.000
_cell.length_c   1.000
_cell.angle_alpha   90.00
_cell.angle_beta   90.00
_cell.angle_gamma   90.00
#
_symmetry.space_group_name_H-M   'P 1'
#
loop_
_entity.id
_entity.type
_entity.pdbx_description
1 polymer ?
#
loop_
_entity_poly.entity_id
_entity_poly.type
_entity_poly.pdbx_seq_one_letter_code
_entity_poly.pdbx_strand_id
1 'polypeptide(L)'
;MANSVKTLSLPYIVYMVFLSASIAIQFKHPSSIDRRNGLYCTVSGIPLYVPDTFGMETSLLSGISRRYSVPISSVIFLALIMGFEVSILLRYYSGRKLIASSFPLATTTTSRGLIIRITLFNVYLVFTLSASVVFLLGKIEAWAYMIQASVPLAAFAVFATQKNVVRTWLFWVGAKEASYSGRGTPPFRQATTEDLNLSLPTLSIITIDGQVP
;
A
#
# COMPACT_ATOMS: atom_id res chain seq x y z
N MET A 1 -18.73 8.81 2.33
CA MET A 1 -17.60 9.36 1.55
C MET A 1 -16.54 10.05 2.41
N ALA A 2 -16.89 10.83 3.43
CA ALA A 2 -15.91 11.55 4.27
C ALA A 2 -14.87 10.67 5.00
N ASN A 3 -15.23 9.43 5.38
CA ASN A 3 -14.32 8.53 6.10
C ASN A 3 -13.22 7.95 5.21
N SER A 4 -13.46 7.78 3.90
CA SER A 4 -12.49 7.23 2.96
C SER A 4 -11.36 8.22 2.65
N VAL A 5 -11.64 9.52 2.68
CA VAL A 5 -10.65 10.58 2.44
C VAL A 5 -9.61 10.63 3.56
N LYS A 6 -10.02 10.38 4.81
CA LYS A 6 -9.11 10.39 5.98
C LYS A 6 -8.10 9.24 5.95
N THR A 7 -8.48 8.07 5.47
CA THR A 7 -7.58 6.91 5.40
C THR A 7 -6.55 7.05 4.27
N LEU A 8 -6.91 7.77 3.20
CA LEU A 8 -6.01 8.04 2.08
C LEU A 8 -5.00 9.16 2.38
N SER A 9 -5.33 10.13 3.23
CA SER A 9 -4.44 11.27 3.51
C SER A 9 -3.31 10.96 4.50
N LEU A 10 -3.48 9.96 5.37
CA LEU A 10 -2.53 9.60 6.42
C LEU A 10 -1.07 9.41 5.92
N PRO A 11 -0.78 8.60 4.88
CA PRO A 11 0.60 8.42 4.41
C PRO A 11 1.22 9.70 3.86
N TYR A 12 0.41 10.57 3.25
CA TYR A 12 0.88 11.87 2.74
C TYR A 12 1.23 12.82 3.88
N ILE A 13 0.44 12.84 4.95
CA ILE A 13 0.73 13.66 6.12
C ILE A 13 2.05 13.22 6.77
N VAL A 14 2.24 11.91 6.98
CA VAL A 14 3.49 11.35 7.54
C VAL A 14 4.68 11.71 6.65
N TYR A 15 4.54 11.59 5.33
CA TYR A 15 5.56 11.97 4.37
C TYR A 15 5.92 13.47 4.45
N MET A 16 4.92 14.35 4.51
CA MET A 16 5.15 15.80 4.60
C MET A 16 5.82 16.21 5.91
N VAL A 17 5.47 15.57 7.04
CA VAL A 17 6.14 15.78 8.33
C VAL A 17 7.60 15.35 8.26
N PHE A 18 7.87 14.17 7.70
CA PHE A 18 9.24 13.68 7.54
C PHE A 18 10.08 14.56 6.59
N LEU A 19 9.48 15.01 5.48
CA LEU A 19 10.11 15.89 4.50
C LEU A 19 10.45 17.26 5.12
N SER A 20 9.49 17.88 5.80
CA SER A 20 9.68 19.19 6.44
C SER A 20 10.74 19.13 7.55
N ALA A 21 10.74 18.09 8.39
CA ALA A 21 11.78 17.88 9.39
C ALA A 21 13.17 17.72 8.75
N SER A 22 13.25 16.93 7.67
CA SER A 22 14.51 16.72 6.92
C SER A 22 15.03 18.03 6.32
N ILE A 23 14.15 18.85 5.76
CA ILE A 23 14.49 20.17 5.21
C ILE A 23 14.96 21.12 6.32
N ALA A 24 14.25 21.17 7.45
CA ALA A 24 14.59 22.04 8.57
C ALA A 24 15.99 21.73 9.14
N ILE A 25 16.37 20.45 9.21
CA ILE A 25 17.70 20.03 9.65
C ILE A 25 18.78 20.46 8.65
N GLN A 26 18.52 20.36 7.35
CA GLN A 26 19.48 20.76 6.30
C GLN A 26 19.72 22.27 6.31
N PHE A 27 18.67 23.08 6.50
CA PHE A 27 18.82 24.54 6.57
C PHE A 27 19.60 25.01 7.80
N LYS A 28 19.50 24.32 8.94
CA LYS A 28 20.22 24.70 10.16
C LYS A 28 21.71 24.39 10.14
N HIS A 29 22.17 23.41 9.34
CA HIS A 29 23.57 22.98 9.33
C HIS A 29 24.11 22.75 7.90
N PRO A 30 24.21 23.81 7.08
CA PRO A 30 24.64 23.70 5.69
C PRO A 30 26.10 23.23 5.53
N SER A 31 26.97 23.47 6.52
CA SER A 31 28.39 23.10 6.48
C SER A 31 28.67 21.61 6.71
N SER A 32 27.69 20.83 7.15
CA SER A 32 27.83 19.39 7.45
C SER A 32 27.47 18.50 6.25
N ILE A 33 27.18 19.10 5.09
CA ILE A 33 26.85 18.39 3.85
C ILE A 33 28.15 17.84 3.24
N ASP A 34 28.44 16.57 3.51
CA ASP A 34 29.55 15.88 2.88
C ASP A 34 29.11 15.31 1.53
N ARG A 35 29.84 15.68 0.46
CA ARG A 35 29.59 15.23 -0.92
C ARG A 35 30.42 14.01 -1.32
N ARG A 36 31.22 13.43 -0.42
CA ARG A 36 32.14 12.33 -0.73
C ARG A 36 31.50 11.09 -1.37
N ASN A 37 30.23 10.80 -1.10
CA ASN A 37 29.54 9.65 -1.73
C ASN A 37 29.03 9.93 -3.16
N GLY A 38 29.08 11.18 -3.65
CA GLY A 38 28.74 11.57 -5.03
C GLY A 38 27.26 11.44 -5.43
N LEU A 39 26.51 10.53 -4.81
CA LEU A 39 25.13 10.17 -5.16
C LEU A 39 24.10 10.71 -4.15
N TYR A 40 24.49 10.88 -2.88
CA TYR A 40 23.60 11.33 -1.82
C TYR A 40 24.31 12.29 -0.87
N CYS A 41 23.68 13.42 -0.58
CA CYS A 41 24.11 14.37 0.45
C CYS A 41 23.82 13.76 1.83
N THR A 42 24.86 13.34 2.54
CA THR A 42 24.75 12.80 3.91
C THR A 42 25.34 13.81 4.90
N VAL A 43 24.53 14.18 5.90
CA VAL A 43 24.91 15.12 6.95
C VAL A 43 25.79 14.38 7.97
N SER A 44 27.08 14.65 7.94
CA SER A 44 28.09 13.96 8.75
C SER A 44 28.51 14.83 9.94
N GLY A 45 28.42 14.32 11.17
CA GLY A 45 29.13 14.91 12.32
C GLY A 45 28.33 15.77 13.30
N ILE A 46 26.99 15.71 13.31
CA ILE A 46 26.19 16.44 14.32
C ILE A 46 25.53 15.45 15.28
N PRO A 47 25.98 15.34 16.55
CA PRO A 47 25.26 14.60 17.57
C PRO A 47 23.90 15.29 17.77
N LEU A 48 22.82 14.60 17.41
CA LEU A 48 21.45 15.09 17.59
C LEU A 48 21.11 14.99 19.07
N TYR A 49 21.24 16.09 19.80
CA TYR A 49 20.60 16.22 21.11
C TYR A 49 19.12 16.46 20.84
N VAL A 50 18.32 15.39 20.83
CA VAL A 50 16.85 15.50 20.75
C VAL A 50 16.37 15.83 22.16
N PRO A 51 15.81 17.02 22.43
CA PRO A 51 15.29 17.34 23.75
C PRO A 51 14.06 16.47 24.07
N ASP A 52 14.10 15.80 25.21
CA ASP A 52 13.17 14.79 25.75
C ASP A 52 11.74 15.30 26.01
N THR A 53 11.09 15.89 25.01
CA THR A 53 9.77 16.55 25.20
C THR A 53 8.59 15.60 25.03
N PHE A 54 8.82 14.34 24.66
CA PHE A 54 7.80 13.31 24.54
C PHE A 54 8.24 12.10 25.37
N GLY A 55 7.89 12.11 26.66
CA GLY A 55 8.26 11.09 27.65
C GLY A 55 7.64 9.72 27.40
N MET A 56 7.97 9.10 26.28
CA MET A 56 7.70 7.71 25.98
C MET A 56 9.05 7.01 25.80
N GLU A 57 9.37 6.11 26.73
CA GLU A 57 10.61 5.35 26.82
C GLU A 57 11.06 4.78 25.46
N THR A 58 11.93 5.51 24.78
CA THR A 58 12.64 5.09 23.57
C THR A 58 14.15 5.16 23.82
N SER A 59 14.55 4.75 25.03
CA SER A 59 15.92 4.70 25.55
C SER A 59 16.83 3.68 24.84
N LEU A 60 16.31 2.88 23.91
CA LEU A 60 17.10 1.96 23.09
C LEU A 60 17.57 2.57 21.75
N LEU A 61 17.14 3.79 21.39
CA LEU A 61 17.35 4.38 20.07
C LEU A 61 18.29 5.61 20.03
N SER A 62 18.71 6.15 21.19
CA SER A 62 19.44 7.44 21.23
C SER A 62 20.95 7.34 20.96
N GLY A 63 21.54 6.15 20.93
CA GLY A 63 23.00 5.96 20.75
C GLY A 63 23.48 5.68 19.32
N ILE A 64 22.59 5.46 18.36
CA ILE A 64 22.97 4.88 17.07
C ILE A 64 23.14 5.97 16.00
N SER A 65 24.34 6.55 15.95
CA SER A 65 24.96 7.33 14.86
C SER A 65 24.10 7.55 13.59
N ARG A 66 23.89 8.81 13.16
CA ARG A 66 23.09 9.24 11.96
C ARG A 66 23.28 8.38 10.70
N ARG A 67 24.43 7.73 10.53
CA ARG A 67 24.72 6.78 9.44
C ARG A 67 23.74 5.60 9.38
N TYR A 68 23.21 5.19 10.52
CA TYR A 68 22.29 4.04 10.65
C TYR A 68 20.84 4.46 10.84
N SER A 69 20.54 5.76 11.04
CA SER A 69 19.16 6.23 11.24
C SER A 69 18.25 5.91 10.05
N VAL A 70 18.76 6.10 8.82
CA VAL A 70 18.02 5.78 7.58
C VAL A 70 17.81 4.26 7.42
N PRO A 71 18.84 3.40 7.53
CA PRO A 71 18.65 1.95 7.53
C PRO A 71 17.71 1.46 8.65
N ILE A 72 17.86 1.95 9.88
CA ILE A 72 17.05 1.49 11.03
C ILE A 72 15.59 1.87 10.84
N SER A 73 15.30 3.12 10.49
CA SER A 73 13.93 3.53 10.19
C SER A 73 13.35 2.72 9.03
N SER A 74 14.14 2.46 7.99
CA SER A 74 13.74 1.59 6.88
C SER A 74 13.42 0.17 7.34
N VAL A 75 14.25 -0.46 8.18
CA VAL A 75 14.00 -1.80 8.75
C VAL A 75 12.72 -1.81 9.56
N ILE A 76 12.49 -0.80 10.41
CA ILE A 76 11.26 -0.69 11.21
C ILE A 76 10.04 -0.60 10.30
N PHE A 77 10.06 0.30 9.31
CA PHE A 77 8.95 0.41 8.36
C PHE A 77 8.73 -0.87 7.55
N LEU A 78 9.79 -1.52 7.08
CA LEU A 78 9.71 -2.80 6.36
C LEU A 78 9.13 -3.90 7.25
N ALA A 79 9.53 -3.98 8.52
CA ALA A 79 9.01 -4.93 9.48
C ALA A 79 7.51 -4.69 9.74
N LEU A 80 7.09 -3.44 9.91
CA LEU A 80 5.68 -3.08 10.06
C LEU A 80 4.87 -3.43 8.79
N ILE A 81 5.38 -3.08 7.62
CA ILE A 81 4.75 -3.38 6.33
C ILE A 81 4.60 -4.90 6.15
N MET A 82 5.64 -5.67 6.45
CA MET A 82 5.63 -7.14 6.40
C MET A 82 4.62 -7.72 7.39
N GLY A 83 4.57 -7.19 8.62
CA GLY A 83 3.59 -7.59 9.62
C GLY A 83 2.15 -7.33 9.16
N PHE A 84 1.89 -6.17 8.55
CA PHE A 84 0.58 -5.86 7.96
C PHE A 84 0.24 -6.77 6.79
N GLU A 85 1.19 -7.05 5.90
CA GLU A 85 0.99 -7.95 4.77
C GLU A 85 0.61 -9.36 5.24
N VAL A 86 1.39 -9.92 6.19
CA VAL A 86 1.11 -11.23 6.78
C VAL A 86 -0.25 -11.22 7.48
N SER A 87 -0.61 -10.15 8.18
CA SER A 87 -1.91 -10.01 8.83
C SER A 87 -3.07 -10.02 7.83
N ILE A 88 -2.93 -9.31 6.71
CA ILE A 88 -3.92 -9.30 5.62
C ILE A 88 -4.03 -10.70 5.01
N LEU A 89 -2.90 -11.38 4.81
CA LEU A 89 -2.84 -12.72 4.25
C LEU A 89 -3.56 -13.73 5.16
N LEU A 90 -3.24 -13.74 6.45
CA LEU A 90 -3.86 -14.61 7.45
C LEU A 90 -5.37 -14.36 7.54
N ARG A 91 -5.79 -13.10 7.56
CA ARG A 91 -7.22 -12.74 7.57
C ARG A 91 -7.93 -13.19 6.29
N TYR A 92 -7.26 -13.07 5.14
CA TYR A 92 -7.78 -13.54 3.86
C TYR A 92 -7.94 -15.07 3.84
N TYR A 93 -6.91 -15.81 4.26
CA TYR A 93 -6.97 -17.28 4.32
C TYR A 93 -8.01 -17.77 5.32
N SER A 94 -8.08 -17.17 6.52
CA SER A 94 -9.06 -17.53 7.55
C SER A 94 -10.49 -17.26 7.09
N GLY A 95 -10.75 -16.09 6.49
CA GLY A 95 -12.06 -15.76 5.93
C GLY A 95 -12.46 -16.73 4.83
N ARG A 96 -11.51 -17.12 3.98
CA ARG A 96 -11.76 -18.09 2.91
C ARG A 96 -12.03 -19.49 3.45
N LYS A 97 -11.31 -19.92 4.49
CA LYS A 97 -11.55 -21.21 5.17
C LYS A 97 -12.95 -21.27 5.76
N LEU A 98 -13.41 -20.17 6.37
CA LEU A 98 -14.77 -20.06 6.91
C LEU A 98 -15.83 -20.19 5.79
N ILE A 99 -15.68 -19.43 4.70
CA ILE A 99 -16.62 -19.48 3.56
C ILE A 99 -16.63 -20.87 2.91
N ALA A 100 -15.46 -21.49 2.74
CA ALA A 100 -15.35 -22.83 2.18
C ALA A 100 -16.05 -23.88 3.05
N SER A 101 -16.05 -23.70 4.37
CA SER A 101 -16.76 -24.60 5.29
C SER A 101 -18.28 -24.42 5.25
N SER A 102 -18.78 -23.21 4.98
CA SER A 102 -20.22 -22.92 4.97
C SER A 102 -20.89 -23.11 3.59
N PHE A 103 -20.16 -22.95 2.48
CA PHE A 103 -20.72 -23.00 1.13
C PHE A 103 -19.82 -23.77 0.16
N PRO A 104 -19.87 -25.13 0.17
CA PRO A 104 -19.04 -25.95 -0.70
C PRO A 104 -19.38 -25.81 -2.20
N LEU A 105 -20.55 -25.25 -2.55
CA LEU A 105 -20.97 -25.07 -3.95
C LEU A 105 -20.62 -23.69 -4.53
N ALA A 106 -20.15 -22.73 -3.74
CA ALA A 106 -19.78 -21.41 -4.25
C ALA A 106 -18.40 -21.49 -4.93
N THR A 107 -18.38 -21.55 -6.26
CA THR A 107 -17.17 -21.56 -7.08
C THR A 107 -16.49 -20.18 -7.03
N THR A 108 -15.75 -19.90 -5.96
CA THR A 108 -15.05 -18.63 -5.79
C THR A 108 -13.82 -18.59 -6.69
N THR A 109 -13.95 -17.90 -7.83
CA THR A 109 -12.79 -17.56 -8.67
C THR A 109 -11.97 -16.51 -7.96
N THR A 110 -10.91 -16.93 -7.27
CA THR A 110 -9.96 -15.98 -6.68
C THR A 110 -9.38 -15.12 -7.80
N SER A 111 -9.48 -13.80 -7.64
CA SER A 111 -8.86 -12.85 -8.55
C SER A 111 -7.35 -13.07 -8.56
N ARG A 112 -6.85 -13.68 -9.64
CA ARG A 112 -5.42 -14.01 -9.83
C ARG A 112 -4.52 -12.79 -9.62
N GLY A 113 -5.01 -11.59 -9.93
CA GLY A 113 -4.27 -10.34 -9.75
C GLY A 113 -3.94 -10.01 -8.29
N LEU A 114 -4.78 -10.40 -7.32
CA LEU A 114 -4.52 -10.15 -5.90
C LEU A 114 -3.37 -11.03 -5.40
N ILE A 115 -3.34 -12.31 -5.81
CA ILE A 115 -2.25 -13.23 -5.46
C ILE A 115 -0.93 -12.73 -6.03
N ILE A 116 -0.89 -12.40 -7.33
CA ILE A 116 0.34 -11.92 -8.00
C ILE A 116 0.89 -10.67 -7.31
N ARG A 117 0.02 -9.72 -6.96
CA ARG A 117 0.41 -8.48 -6.27
C ARG A 117 1.06 -8.75 -4.92
N ILE A 118 0.46 -9.63 -4.13
CA ILE A 118 0.98 -10.01 -2.81
C ILE A 118 2.32 -10.74 -2.96
N THR A 119 2.41 -11.71 -3.86
CA THR A 119 3.66 -12.46 -4.08
C THR A 119 4.81 -11.54 -4.52
N LEU A 120 4.56 -10.63 -5.48
CA LEU A 120 5.58 -9.67 -5.93
C LEU A 120 6.03 -8.75 -4.80
N PHE A 121 5.10 -8.26 -3.98
CA PHE A 121 5.41 -7.39 -2.88
C PHE A 121 6.23 -8.12 -1.79
N ASN A 122 5.85 -9.34 -1.46
CA ASN A 122 6.57 -10.16 -0.48
C ASN A 122 8.02 -10.46 -0.92
N VAL A 123 8.20 -10.89 -2.17
CA VAL A 123 9.54 -11.11 -2.76
C VAL A 123 10.38 -9.83 -2.69
N TYR A 124 9.78 -8.69 -3.04
CA TYR A 124 10.44 -7.40 -2.98
C TYR A 124 10.85 -7.00 -1.55
N LEU A 125 9.98 -7.22 -0.56
CA LEU A 125 10.29 -6.96 0.86
C LEU A 125 11.46 -7.80 1.34
N VAL A 126 11.57 -9.07 0.94
CA VAL A 126 12.71 -9.93 1.29
C VAL A 126 14.02 -9.34 0.74
N PHE A 127 14.04 -8.89 -0.52
CA PHE A 127 15.22 -8.23 -1.10
C PHE A 127 15.57 -6.90 -0.41
N THR A 128 14.56 -6.12 -0.03
CA THR A 128 14.80 -4.84 0.64
C THR A 128 15.29 -5.05 2.08
N LEU A 129 14.79 -6.09 2.76
CA LEU A 129 15.22 -6.47 4.09
C LEU A 129 16.66 -7.02 4.06
N SER A 130 17.01 -7.85 3.07
CA SER A 130 18.38 -8.33 2.92
C SER A 130 19.37 -7.19 2.64
N ALA A 131 19.01 -6.24 1.78
CA ALA A 131 19.78 -5.02 1.55
C ALA A 131 19.99 -4.21 2.84
N SER A 132 18.93 -4.05 3.64
CA SER A 132 19.00 -3.35 4.93
C SER A 132 19.91 -4.05 5.95
N VAL A 133 19.89 -5.38 5.99
CA VAL A 133 20.79 -6.17 6.84
C VAL A 133 22.25 -5.99 6.41
N VAL A 134 22.52 -5.96 5.10
CA VAL A 134 23.89 -5.72 4.58
C VAL A 134 24.39 -4.33 4.95
N PHE A 135 23.53 -3.32 4.93
CA PHE A 135 23.88 -1.98 5.44
C PHE A 135 24.22 -1.98 6.94
N LEU A 136 23.50 -2.76 7.75
CA LEU A 136 23.79 -2.89 9.19
C LEU A 136 25.14 -3.55 9.45
N LEU A 137 25.58 -4.46 8.57
CA LEU A 137 26.91 -5.08 8.62
C LEU A 137 28.06 -4.12 8.25
N GLY A 138 27.76 -2.86 7.91
CA GLY A 138 28.76 -1.83 7.64
C GLY A 138 29.40 -1.90 6.26
N LYS A 139 28.92 -2.79 5.37
CA LYS A 139 29.36 -2.87 3.97
C LYS A 139 28.54 -1.89 3.13
N ILE A 140 29.18 -0.81 2.68
CA ILE A 140 28.57 0.17 1.80
C ILE A 140 28.63 -0.38 0.37
N GLU A 141 27.56 -1.04 -0.04
CA GLU A 141 27.44 -1.67 -1.34
C GLU A 141 26.49 -0.87 -2.24
N ALA A 142 26.90 -0.57 -3.47
CA ALA A 142 26.13 0.25 -4.40
C ALA A 142 24.76 -0.35 -4.78
N TRP A 143 24.66 -1.68 -4.82
CA TRP A 143 23.43 -2.38 -5.22
C TRP A 143 22.26 -2.14 -4.25
N ALA A 144 22.54 -1.94 -2.97
CA ALA A 144 21.51 -1.73 -1.97
C ALA A 144 20.79 -0.37 -2.18
N TYR A 145 21.51 0.65 -2.66
CA TYR A 145 20.92 1.92 -3.10
C TYR A 145 20.06 1.75 -4.35
N MET A 146 20.45 0.88 -5.29
CA MET A 146 19.65 0.61 -6.49
C MET A 146 18.31 -0.05 -6.16
N ILE A 147 18.30 -0.97 -5.19
CA ILE A 147 17.04 -1.58 -4.71
C ILE A 147 16.15 -0.49 -4.09
N GLN A 148 16.71 0.37 -3.25
CA GLN A 148 15.93 1.45 -2.64
C GLN A 148 15.37 2.44 -3.69
N ALA A 149 16.13 2.71 -4.76
CA ALA A 149 15.65 3.52 -5.89
C ALA A 149 14.57 2.83 -6.73
N SER A 150 14.47 1.50 -6.67
CA SER A 150 13.46 0.71 -7.40
C SER A 150 12.10 0.65 -6.71
N VAL A 151 11.97 1.11 -5.45
CA VAL A 151 10.71 1.12 -4.69
C VAL A 151 9.55 1.75 -5.49
N PRO A 152 9.70 2.92 -6.14
CA PRO A 152 8.61 3.54 -6.91
C PRO A 152 8.23 2.69 -8.14
N LEU A 153 9.20 2.02 -8.75
CA LEU A 153 8.97 1.13 -9.88
C LEU A 153 8.19 -0.12 -9.45
N ALA A 154 8.55 -0.71 -8.31
CA ALA A 154 7.83 -1.84 -7.74
C ALA A 154 6.39 -1.44 -7.35
N ALA A 155 6.22 -0.27 -6.73
CA ALA A 155 4.90 0.29 -6.43
C ALA A 155 4.09 0.49 -7.72
N PHE A 156 4.71 1.08 -8.75
CA PHE A 156 4.08 1.24 -10.06
C PHE A 156 3.66 -0.10 -10.65
N ALA A 157 4.53 -1.12 -10.66
CA ALA A 157 4.20 -2.46 -11.16
C ALA A 157 3.02 -3.09 -10.41
N VAL A 158 2.98 -2.90 -9.09
CA VAL A 158 1.91 -3.37 -8.20
C VAL A 158 0.57 -2.67 -8.47
N PHE A 159 0.58 -1.36 -8.72
CA PHE A 159 -0.64 -0.62 -9.05
C PHE A 159 -1.07 -0.82 -10.50
N ALA A 160 -0.12 -0.95 -11.42
CA ALA A 160 -0.36 -1.18 -12.84
C ALA A 160 -0.94 -2.57 -13.11
N THR A 161 -0.69 -3.58 -12.26
CA THR A 161 -1.26 -4.93 -12.44
C THR A 161 -2.74 -5.04 -12.07
N GLN A 162 -3.38 -3.99 -11.56
CA GLN A 162 -4.81 -4.01 -11.31
C GLN A 162 -5.58 -4.02 -12.65
N LYS A 163 -6.38 -5.06 -12.89
CA LYS A 163 -7.21 -5.21 -14.11
C LYS A 163 -8.02 -3.95 -14.44
N ASN A 164 -8.53 -3.27 -13.41
CA ASN A 164 -9.28 -2.03 -13.58
C ASN A 164 -8.40 -0.88 -14.08
N VAL A 165 -7.18 -0.75 -13.54
CA VAL A 165 -6.22 0.27 -13.97
C VAL A 165 -5.75 -0.01 -15.39
N VAL A 166 -5.40 -1.26 -15.71
CA VAL A 166 -5.02 -1.67 -17.08
C VAL A 166 -6.15 -1.38 -18.06
N ARG A 167 -7.41 -1.67 -17.69
CA ARG A 167 -8.57 -1.44 -18.56
C ARG A 167 -8.83 0.06 -18.77
N THR A 168 -8.65 0.87 -17.74
CA THR A 168 -8.75 2.34 -17.87
C THR A 168 -7.61 2.90 -18.72
N TRP A 169 -6.39 2.37 -18.60
CA TRP A 169 -5.24 2.80 -19.40
C TRP A 169 -5.32 2.32 -20.86
N LEU A 170 -5.85 1.12 -21.09
CA LEU A 170 -6.10 0.56 -22.43
C LEU A 170 -7.46 0.98 -23.00
N PHE A 171 -7.98 2.15 -22.62
CA PHE A 171 -9.25 2.68 -23.16
C PHE A 171 -9.24 2.76 -24.70
N TRP A 172 -8.05 2.91 -25.30
CA TRP A 172 -7.87 2.99 -26.73
C TRP A 172 -8.07 1.67 -27.49
N VAL A 173 -7.94 0.52 -26.82
CA VAL A 173 -8.15 -0.79 -27.45
C VAL A 173 -9.63 -1.09 -27.67
N GLY A 174 -10.51 -0.61 -26.77
CA GLY A 174 -11.96 -0.81 -26.89
C GLY A 174 -12.64 0.05 -27.97
N ALA A 175 -12.02 1.17 -28.37
CA ALA A 175 -12.59 2.07 -29.37
C ALA A 175 -12.63 1.45 -30.79
N LYS A 176 -11.80 0.45 -31.08
CA LYS A 176 -11.75 -0.19 -32.40
C LYS A 176 -12.95 -1.10 -32.68
N GLU A 177 -13.57 -1.70 -31.67
CA GLU A 177 -14.74 -2.57 -31.88
C GLU A 177 -16.04 -1.79 -32.11
N ALA A 178 -16.19 -0.63 -31.47
CA ALA A 178 -17.35 0.24 -31.69
C ALA A 178 -17.40 0.81 -33.13
N SER A 179 -16.26 0.99 -33.78
CA SER A 179 -16.21 1.46 -35.18
C SER A 179 -16.43 0.34 -36.22
N TYR A 180 -16.24 -0.93 -35.85
CA TYR A 180 -16.48 -2.06 -36.76
C TYR A 180 -17.92 -2.60 -36.69
N SER A 181 -18.63 -2.38 -35.57
CA SER A 181 -20.07 -2.67 -35.44
C SER A 181 -20.98 -1.56 -36.03
N GLY A 182 -20.43 -0.71 -36.90
CA GLY A 182 -21.15 0.35 -37.63
C GLY A 182 -21.63 -0.06 -39.02
N ARG A 183 -21.43 -1.31 -39.46
CA ARG A 183 -21.84 -1.76 -40.79
C ARG A 183 -22.77 -2.98 -40.72
N GLY A 184 -24.01 -2.71 -40.27
CA GLY A 184 -25.19 -3.44 -40.71
C GLY A 184 -25.80 -4.43 -39.72
N THR A 185 -26.67 -3.95 -38.83
CA THR A 185 -28.06 -4.45 -38.71
C THR A 185 -28.92 -3.42 -37.97
N PRO A 186 -30.16 -3.12 -38.44
CA PRO A 186 -31.07 -2.16 -37.83
C PRO A 186 -31.57 -2.59 -36.44
N PRO A 187 -32.15 -1.67 -35.65
CA PRO A 187 -32.46 -1.88 -34.24
C PRO A 187 -33.66 -2.82 -34.06
N PHE A 188 -33.43 -3.98 -33.45
CA PHE A 188 -34.52 -4.72 -32.82
C PHE A 188 -34.73 -4.19 -31.40
N ARG A 189 -35.73 -3.32 -31.31
CA ARG A 189 -36.40 -2.87 -30.09
C ARG A 189 -36.77 -4.07 -29.21
N GLN A 190 -36.20 -4.18 -28.00
CA GLN A 190 -36.76 -5.02 -26.94
C GLN A 190 -36.84 -4.24 -25.63
N ALA A 191 -38.09 -3.86 -25.34
CA ALA A 191 -38.76 -3.66 -24.06
C ALA A 191 -37.96 -3.11 -22.87
N THR A 192 -38.20 -1.83 -22.63
CA THR A 192 -38.44 -1.25 -21.30
C THR A 192 -39.12 -2.23 -20.34
N THR A 193 -38.41 -2.70 -19.32
CA THR A 193 -39.00 -3.18 -18.06
C THR A 193 -39.25 -1.98 -17.14
N GLU A 194 -40.14 -1.08 -17.56
CA GLU A 194 -40.80 -0.12 -16.66
C GLU A 194 -42.08 -0.73 -16.02
N ASP A 195 -42.43 -1.98 -16.35
CA ASP A 195 -43.66 -2.62 -15.85
C ASP A 195 -43.45 -3.55 -14.63
N LEU A 196 -42.30 -3.53 -13.94
CA LEU A 196 -42.11 -4.29 -12.69
C LEU A 196 -42.03 -3.39 -11.45
N ASN A 197 -42.85 -2.35 -11.42
CA ASN A 197 -43.14 -1.54 -10.25
C ASN A 197 -44.65 -1.39 -10.06
N LEU A 198 -45.41 -2.48 -9.90
CA LEU A 198 -46.78 -2.39 -9.37
C LEU A 198 -47.33 -3.77 -8.96
N SER A 199 -46.91 -4.24 -7.78
CA SER A 199 -47.74 -4.99 -6.81
C SER A 199 -46.90 -5.94 -5.94
N LEU A 200 -46.26 -5.43 -4.89
CA LEU A 200 -46.31 -6.19 -3.63
C LEU A 200 -46.22 -5.24 -2.43
N PRO A 201 -47.30 -5.14 -1.64
CA PRO A 201 -47.39 -4.31 -0.47
C PRO A 201 -46.64 -4.94 0.72
N THR A 202 -46.02 -4.07 1.51
CA THR A 202 -46.11 -4.03 2.98
C THR A 202 -46.35 -5.37 3.70
N LEU A 203 -45.30 -5.95 4.31
CA LEU A 203 -45.41 -6.85 5.47
C LEU A 203 -44.14 -6.69 6.32
N SER A 204 -44.26 -5.90 7.40
CA SER A 204 -44.24 -6.34 8.82
C SER A 204 -42.84 -6.69 9.33
N ILE A 205 -42.19 -5.81 10.10
CA ILE A 205 -42.24 -5.79 11.58
C ILE A 205 -42.12 -7.21 12.14
N ILE A 206 -40.90 -7.59 12.55
CA ILE A 206 -40.70 -8.51 13.66
C ILE A 206 -39.69 -7.86 14.62
N THR A 207 -40.24 -7.19 15.63
CA THR A 207 -39.63 -6.96 16.93
C THR A 207 -39.35 -8.32 17.54
N ILE A 208 -38.10 -8.67 17.80
CA ILE A 208 -37.77 -9.74 18.76
C ILE A 208 -37.40 -9.03 20.05
N ASP A 209 -38.43 -8.81 20.86
CA ASP A 209 -38.30 -8.67 22.30
C ASP A 209 -38.09 -10.08 22.87
N GLY A 210 -37.10 -10.22 23.74
CA GLY A 210 -36.57 -11.52 24.15
C GLY A 210 -35.79 -11.40 25.44
N GLN A 211 -36.49 -10.94 26.48
CA GLN A 211 -36.13 -11.04 27.88
C GLN A 211 -36.06 -12.51 28.34
N VAL A 212 -35.58 -12.70 29.58
CA VAL A 212 -35.73 -13.86 30.49
C VAL A 212 -34.48 -14.75 30.62
N PRO A 213 -34.14 -15.28 31.81
CA PRO A 213 -34.31 -14.79 33.19
C PRO A 213 -32.99 -14.39 33.88
#